data_AF-A0A1F3JYH1-F1
#
_entry.id   AF-A0A1F3JYH1-F1
#
_cell.length_a   1.000
_cell.length_b   1.000
_cell.length_c   1.000
_cell.angle_alpha   90.00
_cell.angle_beta   90.00
_cell.angle_gamma   90.00
#
_symmetry.space_group_name_H-M   'P 1'
#
loop_
_entity.id
_entity.type
_entity.pdbx_description
1 polymer ?
#
loop_
_entity_poly.entity_id
_entity_poly.type
_entity_poly.pdbx_seq_one_letter_code
_entity_poly.pdbx_strand_id
1 'polypeptide(L)' 'MDELKPLDIAHRFIRRLHCESTGTRGELARHLGITPAWVNTYKNKIEELYKVNIQYCRKRETYFVSEDDRKKLPPPYLE' A
#
# COMPACT_ATOMS: atom_id res chain seq x y z
N MET A 1 4.26 2.21 -24.10
CA MET A 1 4.77 2.45 -22.73
C MET A 1 3.66 3.14 -21.96
N ASP A 2 2.87 2.47 -21.11
CA ASP A 2 2.15 3.14 -19.99
C ASP A 2 1.35 2.20 -19.05
N GLU A 3 1.33 0.88 -19.26
CA GLU A 3 0.49 -0.02 -18.46
C GLU A 3 1.14 -0.53 -17.15
N LEU A 4 2.45 -0.28 -16.95
CA LEU A 4 3.22 -0.74 -15.79
C LEU A 4 3.11 0.14 -14.53
N LYS A 5 2.59 1.37 -14.65
CA LYS A 5 2.56 2.34 -13.54
C LYS A 5 1.69 1.92 -12.33
N PRO A 6 0.48 1.34 -12.50
CA PRO A 6 -0.41 1.07 -11.37
C PRO A 6 0.07 -0.08 -10.48
N LEU A 7 0.66 -1.12 -11.08
CA LEU A 7 1.21 -2.28 -10.38
C LEU A 7 2.48 -1.89 -9.60
N ASP A 8 3.36 -1.08 -10.20
CA ASP A 8 4.57 -0.60 -9.52
C ASP A 8 4.23 0.24 -8.27
N ILE A 9 3.23 1.12 -8.38
CA ILE A 9 2.72 1.91 -7.24
C ILE A 9 2.13 1.00 -6.15
N ALA A 10 1.36 -0.02 -6.54
CA ALA A 10 0.79 -0.98 -5.59
C ALA A 10 1.89 -1.78 -4.86
N HIS A 11 2.92 -2.23 -5.57
CA HIS A 11 4.05 -2.93 -4.98
C HIS A 11 4.84 -2.05 -4.01
N ARG A 12 5.11 -0.79 -4.38
CA ARG A 12 5.76 0.17 -3.46
C ARG A 12 4.93 0.42 -2.21
N PHE A 13 3.60 0.46 -2.34
CA PHE A 13 2.69 0.58 -1.20
C PHE A 13 2.82 -0.63 -0.27
N ILE A 14 2.72 -1.84 -0.81
CA ILE A 14 2.84 -3.10 -0.05
C ILE A 14 4.19 -3.19 0.66
N ARG A 15 5.28 -2.83 -0.01
CA ARG A 15 6.61 -2.78 0.60
C ARG A 15 6.64 -1.88 1.83
N ARG A 16 6.01 -0.71 1.76
CA ARG A 16 5.89 0.21 2.89
C ARG A 16 5.00 -0.33 4.02
N LEU A 17 3.95 -1.09 3.69
CA LEU A 17 3.14 -1.80 4.69
C LEU A 17 3.94 -2.86 5.45
N HIS A 18 4.93 -3.50 4.83
CA HIS A 18 5.80 -4.49 5.48
C HIS A 18 6.85 -3.84 6.40
N CYS A 19 7.49 -2.75 5.99
CA CYS A 19 8.59 -2.09 6.74
C CYS A 19 8.15 -1.21 7.94
N GLU A 20 7.11 -1.59 8.68
CA GLU A 20 6.72 -1.00 10.00
C GLU A 20 6.13 0.43 10.05
N SER A 21 6.17 1.25 9.00
CA SER A 21 5.27 2.42 8.90
C SER A 21 5.20 2.97 7.49
N THR A 22 3.98 3.06 6.97
CA THR A 22 3.68 3.76 5.72
C THR A 22 3.75 5.28 5.88
N GLY A 23 3.78 5.78 7.12
CA GLY A 23 3.72 7.20 7.44
C GLY A 23 2.33 7.77 7.20
N THR A 24 2.23 9.10 7.19
CA THR A 24 0.95 9.77 6.88
C THR A 24 0.49 9.47 5.46
N ARG A 25 -0.81 9.61 5.18
CA ARG A 25 -1.35 9.55 3.81
C ARG A 25 -0.59 10.46 2.84
N GLY A 26 -0.14 11.63 3.29
CA GLY A 26 0.63 12.58 2.50
C GLY A 26 2.05 12.08 2.19
N GLU A 27 2.74 11.52 3.18
CA GLU A 27 4.06 10.91 2.98
C GLU A 27 3.99 9.70 2.05
N LEU A 28 2.99 8.85 2.24
CA LEU A 28 2.76 7.70 1.39
C LEU A 28 2.51 8.14 -0.05
N ALA A 29 1.66 9.14 -0.27
CA ALA A 29 1.41 9.73 -1.59
C ALA A 29 2.71 10.25 -2.23
N ARG A 30 3.51 11.00 -1.47
CA ARG A 30 4.79 11.57 -1.93
C ARG A 30 5.81 10.50 -2.29
N HIS A 31 5.91 9.43 -1.51
CA HIS A 31 6.80 8.29 -1.80
C HIS A 31 6.36 7.50 -3.04
N LEU A 32 5.06 7.40 -3.24
CA LEU A 32 4.47 6.73 -4.40
C LEU A 32 4.46 7.62 -5.65
N GLY A 33 4.80 8.91 -5.52
CA GLY A 33 4.74 9.88 -6.62
C GLY A 33 3.31 10.14 -7.11
N ILE A 34 2.32 9.97 -6.23
CA ILE A 34 0.90 10.15 -6.53
C ILE A 34 0.29 11.25 -5.65
N THR A 35 -0.93 11.68 -6.00
CA THR A 35 -1.72 12.58 -5.15
C THR A 35 -2.35 11.80 -3.98
N PRO A 36 -2.53 12.40 -2.79
CA PRO A 36 -3.19 11.76 -1.65
C PRO A 36 -4.59 11.21 -1.93
N ALA A 37 -5.30 11.77 -2.92
CA ALA A 37 -6.59 11.24 -3.38
C ALA A 37 -6.48 9.82 -3.93
N TRP A 38 -5.40 9.53 -4.66
CA TRP A 38 -5.15 8.23 -5.28
C TRP A 38 -4.72 7.18 -4.26
N VAL A 39 -4.19 7.57 -3.10
CA VAL A 39 -3.77 6.61 -2.06
C VAL A 39 -4.93 5.71 -1.64
N ASN A 40 -6.13 6.26 -1.46
CA ASN A 40 -7.32 5.45 -1.13
C ASN A 40 -7.74 4.56 -2.31
N THR A 41 -7.64 5.06 -3.54
CA THR A 41 -7.92 4.25 -4.74
C THR A 41 -6.98 3.05 -4.82
N TYR A 42 -5.68 3.26 -4.63
CA TYR A 42 -4.69 2.18 -4.65
C TYR A 42 -4.84 1.24 -3.45
N LYS A 43 -5.12 1.77 -2.26
CA LYS A 43 -5.48 0.97 -1.09
C LYS A 43 -6.63 0.00 -1.40
N ASN A 44 -7.77 0.52 -1.85
CA ASN A 44 -8.93 -0.31 -2.18
C ASN A 44 -8.59 -1.33 -3.26
N LYS A 45 -7.83 -0.93 -4.29
CA LYS A 45 -7.42 -1.83 -5.36
C LYS A 45 -6.52 -2.97 -4.87
N ILE A 46 -5.59 -2.70 -3.95
CA ILE A 46 -4.75 -3.72 -3.30
C ILE A 46 -5.61 -4.65 -2.44
N GLU A 47 -6.56 -4.11 -1.67
CA GLU A 47 -7.51 -4.89 -0.88
C GLU A 47 -8.36 -5.83 -1.76
N GLU A 48 -8.83 -5.36 -2.91
CA GLU A 48 -9.61 -6.16 -3.86
C GLU A 48 -8.76 -7.24 -4.55
N LEU A 49 -7.56 -6.88 -5.01
CA LEU A 49 -6.65 -7.78 -5.75
C LEU A 49 -6.13 -8.91 -4.86
N TYR A 50 -5.67 -8.58 -3.66
CA TYR A 50 -5.02 -9.55 -2.77
C TYR A 50 -5.95 -10.08 -1.68
N LYS A 51 -7.22 -9.64 -1.66
CA LYS A 51 -8.20 -10.02 -0.63
C LYS A 51 -7.68 -9.77 0.78
N VAL A 52 -7.05 -8.61 0.97
CA VAL A 52 -6.48 -8.15 2.24
C VAL A 52 -7.27 -6.97 2.80
N ASN A 53 -7.12 -6.70 4.10
CA ASN A 53 -7.66 -5.49 4.70
C ASN A 53 -6.52 -4.56 5.15
N ILE A 54 -6.44 -3.38 4.52
CA ILE A 54 -5.49 -2.34 4.90
C ILE A 54 -6.23 -1.37 5.83
N GLN A 55 -5.88 -1.39 7.10
CA GLN A 55 -6.48 -0.53 8.10
C GLN A 55 -5.71 0.78 8.23
N TYR A 56 -6.43 1.88 8.41
CA TYR A 56 -5.84 3.19 8.69
C TYR A 56 -5.98 3.53 10.17
N CYS A 57 -4.86 3.60 10.88
CA CYS A 57 -4.83 3.99 12.28
C CYS A 57 -4.86 5.52 12.39
N ARG A 58 -6.01 6.10 12.75
CA ARG A 58 -6.13 7.57 12.94
C ARG A 58 -5.19 8.12 14.02
N LYS A 59 -4.91 7.36 15.09
CA LYS A 59 -4.02 7.79 16.19
C LYS A 59 -2.56 7.96 15.76
N ARG A 60 -2.12 7.19 14.77
CA ARG A 60 -0.73 7.19 14.26
C ARG A 60 -0.65 7.72 12.82
N GLU A 61 -1.78 8.12 12.26
CA GLU A 61 -1.98 8.50 10.87
C GLU A 61 -1.36 7.53 9.85
N THR A 62 -1.26 6.25 10.21
CA THR A 62 -0.48 5.25 9.45
C THR A 62 -1.39 4.14 8.95
N TYR A 63 -1.05 3.59 7.79
CA TYR A 63 -1.68 2.38 7.27
C TYR A 63 -0.93 1.16 7.77
N PHE A 64 -1.68 0.17 8.23
CA PHE A 64 -1.17 -1.12 8.66
C PHE A 64 -2.05 -2.23 8.08
N VAL A 65 -1.49 -3.42 7.99
CA VAL A 65 -2.18 -4.61 7.53
C VAL A 65 -2.03 -5.67 8.61
N SER A 66 -3.07 -6.47 8.84
CA SER A 66 -3.03 -7.57 9.79
C SER A 66 -1.94 -8.58 9.42
N GLU A 67 -1.39 -9.30 10.40
CA GLU A 67 -0.41 -10.37 10.13
C GLU A 67 -0.94 -11.46 9.19
N ASP A 68 -2.22 -11.81 9.32
CA ASP A 68 -2.88 -12.79 8.45
C ASP A 68 -2.91 -12.34 6.98
N ASP A 69 -3.28 -11.06 6.77
CA ASP A 69 -3.33 -10.45 5.45
C ASP A 69 -1.93 -10.19 4.87
N ARG A 70 -0.94 -9.94 5.72
CA ARG A 70 0.48 -9.86 5.34
C ARG A 70 1.00 -11.13 4.66
N LYS A 71 0.42 -12.29 4.96
CA LYS A 71 0.76 -13.57 4.31
C LYS A 71 0.10 -13.73 2.93
N LYS A 72 -0.98 -12.99 2.66
CA LYS A 72 -1.69 -12.97 1.37
C LYS A 72 -1.10 -11.94 0.41
N LEU A 73 -0.49 -10.89 0.96
CA LEU A 73 0.32 -9.97 0.18
C LEU A 73 1.50 -10.74 -0.43
N PRO A 74 1.85 -10.45 -1.69
CA PRO A 74 3.04 -11.04 -2.29
C PRO A 74 4.23 -10.68 -1.38
N PRO A 75 5.06 -11.67 -1.00
CA PRO A 75 6.26 -11.39 -0.24
C PRO A 75 7.08 -10.33 -0.98
N PRO A 76 7.87 -9.52 -0.26
CA PRO A 76 8.75 -8.59 -0.94
C PRO A 76 9.69 -9.46 -1.78
N TYR A 77 9.50 -9.40 -3.11
CA TYR A 77 10.31 -10.02 -4.17
C TYR A 77 9.86 -11.41 -4.70
N LEU A 78 9.29 -11.42 -5.92
CA LEU A 78 9.98 -12.00 -7.11
C LEU A 78 11.04 -10.95 -7.48
N GLU A 79 12.22 -11.00 -6.88
CA GLU A 79 13.53 -11.37 -7.41
C GLU A 79 14.52 -11.65 -6.27
#